data_AF-A0AAE7NWR7-F1
#
_entry.id   AF-A0AAE7NWR7-F1
#
_cell.length_a   1.000
_cell.length_b   1.000
_cell.length_c   1.000
_cell.angle_alpha   90.00
_cell.angle_beta   90.00
_cell.angle_gamma   90.00
#
_symmetry.space_group_name_H-M   'P 1'
#
loop_
_entity.id
_entity.type
_entity.pdbx_description
1 polymer ?
#
loop_
_entity_poly.entity_id
_entity_poly.type
_entity_poly.pdbx_seq_one_letter_code
_entity_poly.pdbx_strand_id
1 'polypeptide(L)'
;MNTSKVLSEREQKLLIALVKMVDQYLVEHGDEVDSLAMSAGEHAIEALATFGLMENINTRFGRWTEAGNRFREEFNRIKGYRSVENPGGIKLVGRPKPEG
;
A
#
# COMPACT_ATOMS: atom_id res chain seq x y z
N MET A 1 8.25 -26.74 -1.56
CA MET A 1 6.83 -26.78 -1.14
C MET A 1 6.30 -25.35 -1.21
N ASN A 2 5.52 -24.99 -2.23
CA ASN A 2 4.89 -23.68 -2.33
C ASN A 2 3.46 -23.77 -1.80
N THR A 3 3.26 -23.43 -0.54
CA THR A 3 1.94 -23.11 -0.01
C THR A 3 1.59 -21.71 -0.50
N SER A 4 0.89 -21.62 -1.63
CA SER A 4 0.20 -20.40 -2.04
C SER A 4 -0.87 -20.08 -1.00
N LYS A 5 -0.49 -19.30 0.03
CA LYS A 5 -1.38 -18.82 1.08
C LYS A 5 -2.35 -17.82 0.44
N VAL A 6 -3.63 -18.14 0.46
CA VAL A 6 -4.69 -17.18 0.09
C VAL A 6 -4.68 -16.06 1.12
N LEU A 7 -4.57 -14.81 0.66
CA LEU A 7 -4.63 -13.63 1.52
C LEU A 7 -6.02 -13.51 2.14
N SER A 8 -6.10 -13.23 3.43
CA SER A 8 -7.35 -12.83 4.05
C SER A 8 -7.82 -11.47 3.52
N GLU A 9 -9.13 -11.22 3.56
CA GLU A 9 -9.75 -9.92 3.27
C GLU A 9 -9.03 -8.75 3.99
N ARG A 10 -8.63 -8.98 5.26
CA ARG A 10 -7.90 -7.99 6.06
C ARG A 10 -6.50 -7.74 5.53
N GLU A 11 -5.73 -8.79 5.24
CA GLU A 11 -4.39 -8.66 4.65
C GLU A 11 -4.48 -7.95 3.31
N GLN A 12 -5.42 -8.34 2.45
CA GLN A 12 -5.62 -7.70 1.15
C GLN A 12 -5.94 -6.21 1.29
N LYS A 13 -6.85 -5.83 2.21
CA LYS A 13 -7.19 -4.42 2.46
C LYS A 13 -6.00 -3.61 2.95
N LEU A 14 -5.16 -4.18 3.81
CA LEU A 14 -3.94 -3.54 4.31
C LEU A 14 -2.90 -3.38 3.19
N LEU A 15 -2.69 -4.40 2.36
CA LEU A 15 -1.78 -4.32 1.22
C LEU A 15 -2.23 -3.25 0.22
N ILE A 16 -3.53 -3.15 -0.08
CA ILE A 16 -4.07 -2.08 -0.92
C ILE A 16 -3.78 -0.69 -0.32
N ALA A 17 -3.87 -0.54 1.00
CA ALA A 17 -3.56 0.73 1.66
C ALA A 17 -2.07 1.10 1.54
N LEU A 18 -1.18 0.12 1.72
CA LEU A 18 0.27 0.33 1.55
C LEU A 18 0.62 0.70 0.12
N VAL A 19 0.08 -0.02 -0.86
CA VAL A 19 0.28 0.26 -2.27
C VAL A 19 -0.18 1.68 -2.63
N LYS A 20 -1.36 2.11 -2.14
CA LYS A 20 -1.82 3.49 -2.35
C LYS A 20 -0.91 4.53 -1.70
N MET A 21 -0.37 4.23 -0.52
CA MET A 21 0.57 5.13 0.14
C MET A 21 1.83 5.27 -0.70
N VAL A 22 2.38 4.16 -1.21
CA VAL A 22 3.53 4.18 -2.13
C VAL A 22 3.22 5.00 -3.38
N ASP A 23 2.12 4.70 -4.07
CA ASP A 23 1.73 5.41 -5.31
C ASP A 23 1.52 6.92 -5.09
N GLN A 24 1.04 7.32 -3.92
CA GLN A 24 0.69 8.71 -3.64
C GLN A 24 1.85 9.56 -3.11
N TYR A 25 2.78 8.95 -2.37
CA TYR A 25 3.77 9.71 -1.59
C TYR A 25 5.22 9.39 -1.94
N LEU A 26 5.50 8.27 -2.60
CA LEU A 26 6.86 7.92 -3.03
C LEU A 26 7.09 8.31 -4.48
N VAL A 27 8.36 8.33 -4.89
CA VAL A 27 8.75 8.73 -6.25
C VAL A 27 9.23 7.51 -7.01
N GLU A 28 8.66 7.29 -8.19
CA GLU A 28 9.13 6.27 -9.11
C GLU A 28 10.20 6.84 -10.06
N HIS A 29 11.32 6.13 -10.19
CA HIS A 29 12.42 6.43 -11.10
C HIS A 29 12.66 5.20 -12.00
N GLY A 30 12.00 5.19 -13.16
CA GLY A 30 12.01 4.01 -14.02
C GLY A 30 11.26 2.86 -13.35
N ASP A 31 11.99 1.80 -12.99
CA ASP A 31 11.47 0.61 -12.31
C ASP A 31 11.64 0.65 -10.78
N GLU A 32 12.40 1.62 -10.25
CA GLU A 32 12.66 1.76 -8.82
C GLU A 32 11.71 2.76 -8.14
N VAL A 33 11.41 2.51 -6.88
CA VAL A 33 10.61 3.35 -5.98
C VAL A 33 11.53 3.87 -4.90
N ASP A 34 11.64 5.19 -4.80
CA ASP A 34 12.43 5.91 -3.80
C ASP A 34 11.57 6.25 -2.57
N SER A 35 11.93 5.72 -1.40
CA SER A 35 11.27 6.03 -0.12
C SER A 35 11.45 7.48 0.33
N LEU A 36 12.31 8.26 -0.34
CA LEU A 36 12.76 9.59 0.04
C LEU A 36 13.40 9.63 1.45
N ALA A 37 13.96 8.49 1.88
CA ALA A 37 14.45 8.29 3.25
C ALA A 37 13.36 8.52 4.32
N MET A 38 12.08 8.39 3.95
CA MET A 38 10.97 8.43 4.89
C MET A 38 10.76 7.05 5.49
N SER A 39 10.86 6.91 6.81
CA SER A 39 10.69 5.61 7.48
C SER A 39 9.36 4.93 7.14
N ALA A 40 8.28 5.68 6.90
CA ALA A 40 7.01 5.11 6.46
C ALA A 40 7.10 4.46 5.07
N GLY A 41 7.87 5.04 4.15
CA GLY A 41 8.13 4.50 2.82
C GLY A 41 8.99 3.24 2.88
N GLU A 42 10.06 3.28 3.67
CA GLU A 42 10.98 2.15 3.86
C GLU A 42 10.24 0.93 4.43
N HIS A 43 9.46 1.12 5.49
CA HIS A 43 8.64 0.04 6.06
C HIS A 43 7.56 -0.47 5.10
N ALA A 44 7.00 0.39 4.24
CA ALA A 44 6.03 -0.05 3.25
C ALA A 44 6.67 -0.91 2.16
N ILE A 45 7.86 -0.53 1.67
CA ILE A 45 8.64 -1.33 0.72
C ILE A 45 8.98 -2.69 1.34
N GLU A 46 9.46 -2.72 2.59
CA GLU A 46 9.78 -3.96 3.30
C GLU A 46 8.55 -4.85 3.50
N ALA A 47 7.43 -4.26 3.92
CA ALA A 47 6.18 -4.99 4.10
C ALA A 47 5.69 -5.59 2.78
N LEU A 48 5.66 -4.81 1.70
CA LEU A 48 5.24 -5.29 0.37
C LEU A 48 6.19 -6.37 -0.18
N ALA A 49 7.49 -6.26 0.12
CA ALA A 49 8.48 -7.27 -0.25
C ALA A 49 8.27 -8.60 0.48
N THR A 50 7.83 -8.57 1.74
CA THR A 50 7.47 -9.78 2.51
C THR A 50 6.34 -10.57 1.84
N PHE A 51 5.48 -9.90 1.07
CA PHE A 51 4.40 -10.52 0.29
C PHE A 51 4.78 -10.78 -1.18
N GLY A 52 6.03 -10.54 -1.57
CA GLY A 52 6.52 -10.73 -2.94
C GLY A 52 5.97 -9.71 -3.95
N LEU A 53 5.40 -8.61 -3.48
CA LEU A 53 4.87 -7.54 -4.34
C LEU A 53 5.96 -6.54 -4.73
N MET A 54 7.03 -6.46 -3.95
CA MET A 54 8.23 -5.67 -4.27
C MET A 54 9.50 -6.48 -4.01
N GLU A 55 10.59 -6.04 -4.60
CA GLU A 55 11.94 -6.38 -4.20
C GLU A 55 12.51 -5.23 -3.38
N ASN A 56 13.23 -5.56 -2.32
CA ASN A 56 14.01 -4.60 -1.56
C ASN A 56 15.40 -4.50 -2.20
N ILE A 57 15.71 -3.36 -2.81
CA ILE A 57 17.02 -3.13 -3.45
C ILE A 57 18.03 -2.71 -2.39
N ASN A 58 17.60 -1.84 -1.47
CA ASN A 58 18.31 -1.45 -0.25
C ASN A 58 17.33 -0.75 0.71
N THR A 59 17.83 -0.22 1.83
CA THR A 59 17.00 0.43 2.85
C THR A 59 16.10 1.56 2.33
N ARG A 60 16.46 2.22 1.22
CA ARG A 60 15.73 3.35 0.63
C ARG A 60 14.92 2.97 -0.61
N PHE A 61 15.41 2.03 -1.42
CA PHE A 61 14.86 1.74 -2.73
C PHE A 61 14.18 0.38 -2.79
N GLY A 62 13.00 0.37 -3.40
CA GLY A 62 12.27 -0.84 -3.78
C GLY A 62 12.09 -0.94 -5.29
N ARG A 63 11.71 -2.11 -5.79
CA ARG A 63 11.29 -2.33 -7.17
C ARG A 63 10.00 -3.13 -7.19
N TRP A 64 9.04 -2.77 -8.03
CA TRP A 64 7.83 -3.58 -8.17
C TRP A 64 8.13 -4.91 -8.86
N THR A 65 7.63 -6.01 -8.30
CA THR A 65 7.63 -7.29 -9.02
C THR A 65 6.50 -7.31 -10.04
N GLU A 66 6.50 -8.27 -10.96
CA GLU A 66 5.34 -8.51 -11.83
C GLU A 66 4.05 -8.76 -11.03
N ALA A 67 4.16 -9.48 -9.90
CA ALA A 67 3.02 -9.75 -9.03
C ALA A 67 2.51 -8.45 -8.38
N GLY A 68 3.42 -7.57 -7.95
CA GLY A 68 3.10 -6.23 -7.47
C GLY A 68 2.37 -5.40 -8.51
N ASN A 69 2.88 -5.33 -9.73
CA ASN A 69 2.26 -4.58 -10.81
C ASN A 69 0.86 -5.13 -11.17
N ARG A 70 0.69 -6.45 -11.26
CA ARG A 70 -0.63 -7.06 -11.47
C ARG A 70 -1.62 -6.74 -10.35
N PHE A 71 -1.17 -6.87 -9.09
CA PHE A 71 -1.97 -6.52 -7.91
C PHE A 71 -2.37 -5.03 -7.94
N ARG A 72 -1.45 -4.15 -8.38
CA ARG A 72 -1.69 -2.72 -8.53
C ARG A 72 -2.77 -2.40 -9.56
N GLU A 73 -2.63 -2.98 -10.75
CA GLU A 73 -3.57 -2.79 -11.85
C GLU A 73 -4.97 -3.31 -11.55
N GLU A 74 -5.07 -4.44 -10.85
CA GLU A 74 -6.35 -5.02 -10.43
C GLU A 74 -7.15 -4.06 -9.56
N PHE A 75 -6.54 -3.44 -8.54
CA PHE A 75 -7.27 -2.49 -7.68
C PHE A 75 -7.56 -1.15 -8.37
N ASN A 76 -6.68 -0.70 -9.27
CA ASN A 76 -6.91 0.51 -10.05
C ASN A 76 -8.08 0.33 -11.04
N ARG A 77 -8.29 -0.87 -11.58
CA ARG A 77 -9.49 -1.19 -12.38
C ARG A 77 -10.78 -1.15 -11.55
N ILE A 78 -10.74 -1.54 -10.28
CA ILE A 78 -11.90 -1.46 -9.38
C ILE A 78 -12.33 0.01 -9.12
N LYS A 79 -11.42 0.98 -9.22
CA LYS A 79 -11.76 2.42 -9.16
C LYS A 79 -12.59 2.90 -10.37
N GLY A 80 -12.49 2.25 -11.53
CA GLY A 80 -13.30 2.57 -12.72
C GLY A 80 -14.78 2.17 -12.61
N TYR A 81 -15.11 1.22 -11.72
CA TYR A 81 -16.48 0.71 -11.51
C TYR A 81 -17.16 1.21 -10.23
N ARG A 82 -16.47 2.00 -9.39
CA ARG A 82 -16.99 2.42 -8.08
C ARG A 82 -17.12 3.93 -7.90
N SER A 83 -17.42 4.65 -8.99
CA SER A 83 -17.84 6.07 -8.94
C SER A 83 -19.36 6.24 -8.79
N VAL A 84 -20.05 5.25 -8.22
CA VAL A 84 -21.42 5.40 -7.74
C VAL A 84 -21.44 5.17 -6.22
N GLU A 85 -21.54 6.31 -5.53
CA GLU A 85 -22.16 6.52 -4.23
C GLU A 85 -21.50 5.88 -2.98
N ASN A 86 -20.86 6.71 -2.16
CA ASN A 86 -21.08 6.64 -0.72
C ASN A 86 -20.82 7.99 -0.02
N PRO A 87 -21.87 8.67 0.49
CA PRO A 87 -21.75 9.88 1.29
C PRO A 87 -21.56 9.47 2.76
N GLY A 88 -20.32 9.41 3.24
CA GLY A 88 -20.08 8.96 4.62
C GLY A 88 -18.69 9.28 5.09
N GLY A 89 -18.43 10.55 5.38
CA GLY A 89 -17.19 10.99 6.01
C GLY A 89 -16.94 10.23 7.32
N ILE A 90 -15.72 9.73 7.48
CA ILE A 90 -15.28 9.11 8.74
C ILE A 90 -15.18 10.23 9.79
N LYS A 91 -16.10 10.26 10.76
CA LYS A 91 -15.99 11.11 11.95
C LYS A 91 -15.05 10.43 12.95
N LEU A 92 -13.84 10.96 13.09
CA LEU A 92 -12.95 10.60 14.20
C LEU A 92 -13.49 11.28 15.47
N VAL A 93 -14.13 10.51 16.36
CA VAL A 93 -14.59 10.99 17.67
C VAL A 93 -13.58 10.64 18.76
N GLY A 94 -12.48 11.39 18.81
CA GLY A 94 -11.71 11.52 20.05
C GLY A 94 -12.39 12.58 20.90
N ARG A 95 -12.97 12.22 22.06
CA ARG A 95 -13.40 13.24 23.03
C ARG A 95 -12.15 13.95 23.56
N PRO A 96 -12.05 15.30 23.50
CA PRO A 96 -11.03 16.00 24.26
C PRO A 96 -11.30 15.80 25.76
N LYS A 97 -10.24 15.51 26.52
CA LYS A 97 -10.24 15.54 27.99
C LYS A 97 -10.66 16.94 28.43
N PRO A 98 -11.61 17.12 29.38
CA PRO A 98 -11.77 18.41 30.02
C PRO A 98 -10.51 18.68 30.85
N GLU A 99 -9.87 19.82 30.59
CA GLU A 99 -8.87 20.42 31.47
C GLU A 99 -9.62 21.23 32.54
N GLY A 100 -9.24 21.04 33.81
CA GLY A 100 -9.69 21.87 34.95
C GLY A 100 -10.82 21.27 35.76
#